data_AF-A0A1H1TRC5-F1
#
_entry.id   AF-A0A1H1TRC5-F1
#
_cell.length_a   1.000
_cell.length_b   1.000
_cell.length_c   1.000
_cell.angle_alpha   90.00
_cell.angle_beta   90.00
_cell.angle_gamma   90.00
#
_symmetry.space_group_name_H-M   'P 1'
#
loop_
_entity.id
_entity.type
_entity.pdbx_description
1 polymer ?
#
loop_
_entity_poly.entity_id
_entity_poly.type
_entity_poly.pdbx_seq_one_letter_code
_entity_poly.pdbx_strand_id
1 'polypeptide(L)'
;MPETYEVLYGERFLTDFRRIITDPNRSQLRDQMLTEIEALRHGTSDGHHPLGYSKGKGDLRDCVASKVQSDPNKRADYRLVFREMPPEQPGGLPRRELLAIKPRHGHNGVYAHLCARLHRHRNDLQPGLNVFGDRPAGSGGNQAQRKAELDAKRAVAMAYKGQRPLPTSRPLSAELLARVIGPARAGPTRSARPTPSRSR
;
A
#
# COMPACT_ATOMS: atom_id res chain seq x y z
N MET A 1 -17.44 -8.30 7.02
CA MET A 1 -17.66 -7.95 5.60
C MET A 1 -16.93 -8.99 4.76
N PRO A 2 -17.51 -9.54 3.69
CA PRO A 2 -16.78 -10.43 2.79
C PRO A 2 -15.65 -9.65 2.08
N GLU A 3 -14.54 -10.33 1.81
CA GLU A 3 -13.46 -9.76 1.00
C GLU A 3 -13.92 -9.57 -0.44
N THR A 4 -13.61 -8.42 -1.03
CA THR A 4 -13.85 -8.15 -2.46
C THR A 4 -12.56 -8.20 -3.26
N TYR A 5 -11.43 -7.98 -2.60
CA TYR A 5 -10.10 -8.01 -3.20
C TYR A 5 -9.15 -8.86 -2.36
N GLU A 6 -8.28 -9.60 -3.02
CA GLU A 6 -7.07 -10.14 -2.40
C GLU A 6 -6.00 -9.04 -2.38
N VAL A 7 -5.49 -8.72 -1.18
CA VAL A 7 -4.42 -7.73 -1.04
C VAL A 7 -3.08 -8.47 -1.04
N LEU A 8 -2.16 -8.05 -1.91
CA LEU A 8 -0.79 -8.57 -1.96
C LEU A 8 0.18 -7.56 -1.34
N TYR A 9 1.29 -8.05 -0.80
CA TYR A 9 2.38 -7.19 -0.35
C TYR A 9 3.74 -7.88 -0.54
N GLY A 10 4.75 -7.08 -0.88
CA GLY A 10 6.14 -7.54 -0.99
C GLY A 10 7.00 -7.21 0.24
N GLU A 11 8.20 -7.78 0.31
CA GLU A 11 9.14 -7.56 1.42
C GLU A 11 9.54 -6.09 1.61
N ARG A 12 9.67 -5.35 0.49
CA ARG A 12 10.02 -3.92 0.55
C ARG A 12 8.87 -3.08 1.10
N PHE A 13 7.61 -3.46 0.84
CA PHE A 13 6.46 -2.83 1.51
C PHE A 13 6.46 -3.18 2.99
N LEU A 14 6.68 -4.46 3.33
CA LEU A 14 6.75 -4.91 4.72
C LEU A 14 7.84 -4.16 5.52
N THR A 15 8.94 -3.78 4.88
CA THR A 15 9.98 -2.97 5.51
C THR A 15 9.50 -1.56 5.84
N ASP A 16 8.75 -0.91 4.95
CA ASP A 16 8.14 0.40 5.25
C ASP A 16 7.12 0.29 6.37
N PHE A 17 6.28 -0.75 6.30
CA PHE A 17 5.25 -1.04 7.28
C PHE A 17 5.85 -1.26 8.67
N ARG A 18 6.89 -2.10 8.77
CA ARG A 18 7.62 -2.35 10.03
C ARG A 18 8.15 -1.08 10.66
N ARG A 19 8.72 -0.16 9.87
CA ARG A 19 9.21 1.13 10.40
C ARG A 19 8.11 1.99 10.99
N ILE A 20 6.89 1.91 10.45
CA ILE A 20 5.74 2.65 10.96
C ILE A 20 5.20 2.00 12.25
N ILE A 21 4.99 0.68 12.25
CA ILE A 21 4.40 -0.01 13.42
C ILE A 21 5.31 -0.05 14.65
N THR A 22 6.65 0.01 14.46
CA THR A 22 7.60 -0.03 15.57
C THR A 22 7.91 1.36 16.15
N ASP A 23 7.50 2.43 15.46
CA ASP A 23 7.70 3.79 15.95
C ASP A 23 6.49 4.21 16.81
N PRO A 24 6.65 4.33 18.14
CA PRO A 24 5.54 4.66 19.03
C PRO A 24 4.92 6.03 18.72
N ASN A 25 5.67 6.94 18.08
CA ASN A 25 5.17 8.26 17.70
C ASN A 25 4.29 8.24 16.44
N ARG A 26 4.10 7.06 15.83
CA ARG A 26 3.34 6.89 14.58
C ARG A 26 2.09 6.03 14.75
N SER A 27 1.57 5.91 15.97
CA SER A 27 0.35 5.14 16.25
C SER A 27 -0.83 5.55 15.38
N GLN A 28 -1.08 6.85 15.23
CA GLN A 28 -2.16 7.38 14.38
C GLN A 28 -1.94 7.04 12.90
N LEU A 29 -0.72 7.21 12.39
CA LEU A 29 -0.38 6.83 11.01
C LEU A 29 -0.57 5.33 10.79
N ARG A 30 -0.16 4.50 11.75
CA ARG A 30 -0.36 3.05 11.73
C ARG A 30 -1.84 2.74 11.60
N ASP A 31 -2.67 3.29 12.48
CA ASP A 31 -4.10 2.99 12.54
C ASP A 31 -4.80 3.43 11.23
N GLN A 32 -4.51 4.64 10.74
CA GLN A 32 -5.03 5.14 9.46
C GLN A 32 -4.59 4.28 8.27
N MET A 33 -3.33 3.86 8.24
CA MET A 33 -2.83 2.97 7.18
C MET A 33 -3.53 1.61 7.20
N LEU A 34 -3.76 1.03 8.38
CA LEU A 34 -4.46 -0.25 8.53
C LEU A 34 -5.93 -0.13 8.10
N THR A 35 -6.61 0.94 8.50
CA THR A 35 -7.97 1.24 8.05
C THR A 35 -8.04 1.34 6.53
N GLU A 36 -7.07 2.00 5.89
CA GLU A 36 -7.04 2.07 4.43
C GLU A 36 -6.78 0.70 3.78
N ILE A 37 -5.89 -0.13 4.34
CA ILE A 37 -5.64 -1.49 3.82
C ILE A 37 -6.90 -2.36 3.94
N GLU A 38 -7.61 -2.30 5.06
CA GLU A 38 -8.90 -2.97 5.26
C GLU A 38 -9.95 -2.47 4.26
N ALA A 39 -10.04 -1.15 4.05
CA ALA A 39 -10.96 -0.56 3.10
C ALA A 39 -10.65 -0.99 1.65
N LEU A 40 -9.36 -1.11 1.30
CA LEU A 40 -8.94 -1.63 0.00
C LEU A 40 -9.29 -3.12 -0.16
N ARG A 41 -9.13 -3.93 0.88
CA ARG A 41 -9.48 -5.37 0.89
C ARG A 41 -10.98 -5.62 0.75
N HIS A 42 -11.80 -4.80 1.42
CA HIS A 42 -13.26 -4.89 1.36
C HIS A 42 -13.87 -4.09 0.20
N GLY A 43 -13.06 -3.41 -0.62
CA GLY A 43 -13.54 -2.63 -1.75
C GLY A 43 -14.31 -1.35 -1.38
N THR A 44 -14.25 -0.91 -0.11
CA THR A 44 -14.87 0.35 0.33
C THR A 44 -13.99 1.57 0.06
N SER A 45 -12.69 1.35 -0.22
CA SER A 45 -11.78 2.35 -0.80
C SER A 45 -11.28 1.88 -2.16
N ASP A 46 -11.10 2.84 -3.07
CA ASP A 46 -10.45 2.67 -4.37
C ASP A 46 -9.14 3.45 -4.46
N GLY A 47 -8.67 3.96 -3.32
CA GLY A 47 -7.65 4.99 -3.23
C GLY A 47 -8.15 6.37 -3.65
N HIS A 48 -7.22 7.32 -3.75
CA HIS A 48 -7.56 8.73 -3.97
C HIS A 48 -7.43 9.18 -5.42
N HIS A 49 -6.39 8.73 -6.13
CA HIS A 49 -6.15 9.05 -7.53
C HIS A 49 -5.11 8.12 -8.16
N PRO A 50 -5.20 7.87 -9.48
CA PRO A 50 -4.12 7.19 -10.18
C PRO A 50 -2.88 8.07 -10.26
N LEU A 51 -1.72 7.43 -10.38
CA LEU A 51 -0.47 8.06 -10.75
C LEU A 51 -0.36 8.11 -12.28
N GLY A 52 0.60 8.88 -12.77
CA GLY A 52 0.85 9.04 -14.20
C GLY A 52 2.33 8.97 -14.51
N TYR A 53 2.67 9.24 -15.77
CA TYR A 53 4.04 9.45 -16.19
C TYR A 53 4.45 10.91 -16.01
N SER A 54 5.69 11.12 -15.60
CA SER A 54 6.35 12.42 -15.70
C SER A 54 7.86 12.19 -15.75
N LYS A 55 8.55 12.85 -16.69
CA LYS A 55 10.01 12.79 -16.80
C LYS A 55 10.66 13.16 -15.45
N GLY A 56 11.59 12.34 -14.98
CA GLY A 56 12.22 12.45 -13.65
C GLY A 56 11.45 11.75 -12.51
N LYS A 57 10.18 11.38 -12.71
CA LYS A 57 9.35 10.65 -11.72
C LYS A 57 9.04 9.22 -12.13
N GLY A 58 9.29 8.86 -13.38
CA GLY A 58 9.04 7.54 -13.98
C GLY A 58 7.59 7.34 -14.43
N ASP A 59 7.36 6.22 -15.10
CA ASP A 59 6.04 5.80 -15.54
C ASP A 59 5.34 4.93 -14.48
N LEU A 60 4.29 5.47 -13.88
CA LEU A 60 3.50 4.82 -12.83
C LEU A 60 2.00 4.83 -13.17
N ARG A 61 1.64 4.84 -14.47
CA ARG A 61 0.24 4.91 -14.92
C ARG A 61 -0.64 3.74 -14.46
N ASP A 62 -0.02 2.64 -14.05
CA ASP A 62 -0.64 1.42 -13.48
C ASP A 62 -0.77 1.47 -11.94
N CYS A 63 -0.32 2.55 -11.30
CA CYS A 63 -0.33 2.69 -9.84
C CYS A 63 -1.43 3.65 -9.38
N VAL A 64 -1.95 3.41 -8.19
CA VAL A 64 -2.94 4.24 -7.50
C VAL A 64 -2.40 4.68 -6.15
N ALA A 65 -2.63 5.94 -5.78
CA ALA A 65 -2.25 6.49 -4.49
C ALA A 65 -3.48 6.79 -3.62
N SER A 66 -3.51 6.21 -2.43
CA SER A 66 -4.35 6.61 -1.30
C SER A 66 -3.64 7.69 -0.48
N LYS A 67 -4.44 8.57 0.14
CA LYS A 67 -3.95 9.62 1.04
C LYS A 67 -4.10 9.11 2.48
N VAL A 68 -3.01 9.06 3.22
CA VAL A 68 -3.02 8.66 4.63
C VAL A 68 -2.54 9.85 5.47
N GLN A 69 -3.20 10.07 6.60
CA GLN A 69 -2.87 11.14 7.55
C GLN A 69 -2.10 10.55 8.72
N SER A 70 -1.00 11.19 9.11
CA SER A 70 -0.33 10.89 10.38
C SER A 70 -1.01 11.53 11.59
N ASP A 71 -1.86 12.53 11.36
CA ASP A 71 -2.58 13.32 12.37
C ASP A 71 -3.93 13.76 11.77
N PRO A 72 -5.07 13.51 12.43
CA PRO A 72 -6.40 13.87 11.92
C PRO A 72 -6.61 15.38 11.74
N ASN A 73 -5.82 16.21 12.44
CA ASN A 73 -5.88 17.66 12.31
C ASN A 73 -5.00 18.20 11.18
N LYS A 74 -4.27 17.32 10.48
CA LYS A 74 -3.37 17.68 9.39
C LYS A 74 -3.89 17.18 8.05
N ARG A 75 -3.48 17.88 6.98
CA ARG A 75 -3.64 17.36 5.63
C ARG A 75 -2.85 16.07 5.48
N ALA A 76 -3.36 15.15 4.67
CA ALA A 76 -2.67 13.90 4.35
C ALA A 76 -1.24 14.15 3.86
N ASP A 77 -0.32 13.63 4.66
CA ASP A 77 1.12 13.79 4.58
C ASP A 77 1.82 12.47 4.25
N TYR A 78 1.08 11.37 4.11
CA TYR A 78 1.55 10.08 3.60
C TYR A 78 0.77 9.62 2.38
N ARG A 79 1.41 8.76 1.58
CA ARG A 79 0.81 8.07 0.44
C ARG A 79 1.01 6.57 0.60
N LEU A 80 -0.09 5.83 0.67
CA LEU A 80 -0.12 4.40 0.42
C LEU A 80 -0.32 4.21 -1.08
N VAL A 81 0.58 3.48 -1.73
CA VAL A 81 0.53 3.24 -3.18
C VAL A 81 0.39 1.77 -3.45
N PHE A 82 -0.51 1.42 -4.36
CA PHE A 82 -0.79 0.06 -4.78
C PHE A 82 -1.02 -0.02 -6.29
N ARG A 83 -1.13 -1.24 -6.82
CA ARG A 83 -1.59 -1.49 -8.18
C ARG A 83 -2.81 -2.40 -8.18
N GLU A 84 -3.76 -2.11 -9.06
CA GLU A 84 -4.87 -3.02 -9.37
C GLU A 84 -4.35 -4.12 -10.30
N MET A 85 -4.86 -5.35 -10.13
CA MET A 85 -4.43 -6.53 -10.88
C MET A 85 -5.60 -7.50 -11.10
N PRO A 86 -5.59 -8.26 -12.20
CA PRO A 86 -6.57 -9.31 -12.41
C PRO A 86 -6.41 -10.42 -11.35
N PRO A 87 -7.47 -11.22 -11.12
CA PRO A 87 -7.37 -12.40 -10.28
C PRO A 87 -6.28 -13.35 -10.77
N GLU A 88 -5.74 -14.18 -9.87
CA GLU A 88 -4.75 -15.19 -10.26
C GLU A 88 -5.35 -16.27 -11.16
N GLN A 89 -6.58 -16.69 -10.84
CA GLN A 89 -7.31 -17.73 -11.57
C GLN A 89 -8.73 -17.23 -11.91
N PRO A 90 -9.37 -17.76 -12.97
CA PRO A 90 -10.76 -17.46 -13.28
C PRO A 90 -11.68 -17.70 -12.07
N GLY A 91 -12.55 -16.75 -11.76
CA GLY A 91 -13.45 -16.81 -10.59
C GLY A 91 -12.80 -16.40 -9.26
N GLY A 92 -11.49 -16.13 -9.23
CA GLY A 92 -10.81 -15.58 -8.06
C GLY A 92 -11.11 -14.09 -7.83
N LEU A 93 -10.66 -13.58 -6.68
CA LEU A 93 -10.78 -12.15 -6.35
C LEU A 93 -9.80 -11.30 -7.16
N PRO A 94 -10.20 -10.11 -7.65
CA PRO A 94 -9.25 -9.13 -8.15
C PRO A 94 -8.21 -8.79 -7.07
N ARG A 95 -7.00 -8.44 -7.51
CA ARG A 95 -5.85 -8.28 -6.61
C ARG A 95 -5.40 -6.84 -6.49
N ARG A 96 -4.98 -6.45 -5.29
CA ARG A 96 -4.40 -5.12 -5.00
C ARG A 96 -3.03 -5.28 -4.39
N GLU A 97 -1.98 -4.97 -5.14
CA GLU A 97 -0.61 -5.12 -4.67
C GLU A 97 -0.09 -3.84 -4.03
N LEU A 98 0.14 -3.88 -2.72
CA LEU A 98 0.72 -2.79 -1.94
C LEU A 98 2.21 -2.62 -2.29
N LEU A 99 2.53 -1.44 -2.82
CA LEU A 99 3.88 -1.14 -3.29
C LEU A 99 4.69 -0.33 -2.30
N ALA A 100 4.10 0.69 -1.66
CA ALA A 100 4.83 1.58 -0.74
C ALA A 100 3.92 2.37 0.20
N ILE A 101 4.44 2.73 1.38
CA ILE A 101 3.87 3.78 2.25
C ILE A 101 4.98 4.76 2.59
N LYS A 102 4.85 6.02 2.15
CA LYS A 102 5.89 7.05 2.28
C LYS A 102 5.31 8.44 2.56
N PRO A 103 6.09 9.34 3.19
CA PRO A 103 5.74 10.75 3.26
C PRO A 103 5.49 11.33 1.85
N ARG A 104 4.55 12.27 1.77
CA ARG A 104 4.18 12.99 0.55
C ARG A 104 5.32 13.88 0.06
N HIS A 105 6.10 14.46 0.99
CA HIS A 105 7.19 15.39 0.74
C HIS A 105 8.50 14.89 1.41
N GLY A 106 9.66 15.32 0.89
CA GLY A 106 10.98 15.01 1.46
C GLY A 106 11.97 14.35 0.48
N HIS A 107 13.23 14.20 0.90
CA HIS A 107 14.37 13.72 0.09
C HIS A 107 14.29 12.25 -0.38
N ASN A 108 13.21 11.54 -0.06
CA ASN A 108 12.94 10.15 -0.46
C ASN A 108 11.48 10.00 -0.91
N GLY A 109 11.10 10.79 -1.92
CA GLY A 109 9.74 10.83 -2.43
C GLY A 109 9.24 9.49 -2.97
N VAL A 110 7.92 9.28 -2.87
CA VAL A 110 7.28 8.00 -3.22
C VAL A 110 7.60 7.54 -4.66
N TYR A 111 7.71 8.46 -5.62
CA TYR A 111 7.97 8.16 -7.03
C TYR A 111 9.30 7.43 -7.26
N ALA A 112 10.39 7.94 -6.67
CA ALA A 112 11.71 7.35 -6.77
C ALA A 112 11.75 5.94 -6.17
N HIS A 113 11.08 5.76 -5.03
CA HIS A 113 10.95 4.46 -4.38
C HIS A 113 10.14 3.46 -5.23
N LEU A 114 9.04 3.90 -5.83
CA LEU A 114 8.22 3.03 -6.69
C LEU A 114 9.00 2.61 -7.93
N CYS A 115 9.69 3.52 -8.61
CA CYS A 115 10.55 3.19 -9.75
C CYS A 115 11.58 2.13 -9.38
N ALA A 116 12.27 2.29 -8.24
CA ALA A 116 13.26 1.32 -7.77
C ALA A 116 12.65 -0.04 -7.35
N ARG A 117 11.37 -0.08 -6.95
CA ARG A 117 10.67 -1.33 -6.61
C ARG A 117 10.13 -2.06 -7.83
N LEU A 118 9.69 -1.29 -8.83
CA LEU A 118 9.13 -1.82 -10.07
C LEU A 118 10.19 -2.01 -11.16
N HIS A 119 11.47 -1.78 -10.86
CA HIS A 119 12.60 -1.84 -11.80
C HIS A 119 12.43 -0.93 -13.02
N ARG A 120 11.93 0.29 -12.78
CA ARG A 120 11.66 1.30 -13.82
C ARG A 120 12.67 2.42 -13.77
N HIS A 121 13.05 2.92 -14.94
CA HIS A 121 13.87 4.12 -15.04
C HIS A 121 12.99 5.38 -14.91
N ARG A 122 13.52 6.43 -14.28
CA ARG A 122 12.74 7.64 -13.94
C ARG A 122 12.40 8.52 -15.13
N ASN A 123 13.09 8.33 -16.26
CA ASN A 123 12.90 9.14 -17.46
C ASN A 123 12.12 8.40 -18.55
N ASP A 124 11.89 7.11 -18.38
CA ASP A 124 11.46 6.24 -19.47
C ASP A 124 9.97 5.94 -19.35
N LEU A 125 9.30 5.95 -20.50
CA LEU A 125 8.00 5.34 -20.65
C LEU A 125 8.17 3.82 -20.60
N GLN A 126 7.31 3.16 -19.85
CA GLN A 126 7.39 1.71 -19.73
C GLN A 126 6.59 1.05 -20.87
N PRO A 127 7.18 0.09 -21.59
CA PRO A 127 6.48 -0.64 -22.63
C PRO A 127 5.15 -1.23 -22.11
N GLY A 128 4.07 -1.01 -22.85
CA GLY A 128 2.75 -1.51 -22.51
C GLY A 128 1.96 -0.66 -21.51
N LEU A 129 2.58 0.23 -20.73
CA LEU A 129 1.82 1.07 -19.77
C LEU A 129 1.05 2.22 -20.43
N ASN A 130 1.30 2.48 -21.72
CA ASN A 130 0.52 3.41 -22.52
C ASN A 130 -0.97 3.02 -22.62
N VAL A 131 -1.32 1.73 -22.43
CA VAL A 131 -2.72 1.26 -22.41
C VAL A 131 -3.55 1.89 -21.29
N PHE A 132 -2.90 2.32 -20.20
CA PHE A 132 -3.57 3.04 -19.13
C PHE A 132 -3.91 4.48 -19.54
N GLY A 133 -3.31 5.01 -20.61
CA GLY A 133 -3.48 6.39 -21.04
C GLY A 133 -2.77 7.41 -20.13
N ASP A 134 -2.61 8.61 -20.66
CA ASP A 134 -2.10 9.75 -19.90
C ASP A 134 -3.13 10.30 -18.92
N ARG A 135 -2.66 11.01 -17.91
CA ARG A 135 -3.55 11.66 -16.95
C ARG A 135 -4.19 12.89 -17.62
N PRO A 136 -5.53 13.04 -17.61
CA PRO A 136 -6.18 14.18 -18.25
C PRO A 136 -5.67 15.53 -17.70
N ALA A 137 -5.58 16.55 -18.55
CA ALA A 137 -5.35 17.91 -18.08
C ALA A 137 -6.48 18.31 -17.11
N GLY A 138 -6.13 18.81 -15.92
CA GLY A 138 -7.11 19.08 -14.84
C GLY A 138 -7.32 17.91 -13.86
N SER A 139 -6.51 16.85 -13.94
CA SER A 139 -6.56 15.75 -12.98
C SER A 139 -6.40 16.23 -11.53
N GLY A 140 -7.42 15.98 -10.72
CA GLY A 140 -7.61 16.66 -9.42
C GLY A 140 -8.99 17.32 -9.25
N GLY A 141 -9.85 17.22 -10.26
CA GLY A 141 -11.24 17.67 -10.23
C GLY A 141 -12.12 17.03 -9.15
N ASN A 142 -13.44 17.20 -9.30
CA ASN A 142 -14.39 16.80 -8.27
C ASN A 142 -14.38 15.27 -8.00
N GLN A 143 -15.07 14.83 -6.96
CA GLN A 143 -15.08 13.43 -6.54
C GLN A 143 -15.55 12.47 -7.65
N ALA A 144 -16.57 12.85 -8.43
CA ALA A 144 -17.10 12.03 -9.51
C ALA A 144 -16.07 11.81 -10.62
N GLN A 145 -15.36 12.86 -11.03
CA GLN A 145 -14.30 12.75 -12.04
C GLN A 145 -13.15 11.84 -11.57
N ARG A 146 -12.74 11.98 -10.30
CA ARG A 146 -11.70 11.09 -9.73
C ARG A 146 -12.15 9.64 -9.67
N LYS A 147 -13.41 9.40 -9.32
CA LYS A 147 -13.97 8.05 -9.32
C LYS A 147 -14.00 7.45 -10.73
N ALA A 148 -14.47 8.20 -11.72
CA ALA A 148 -14.46 7.75 -13.12
C ALA A 148 -13.02 7.45 -13.62
N GLU A 149 -12.04 8.28 -13.24
CA GLU A 149 -10.63 8.05 -13.57
C GLU A 149 -10.12 6.74 -12.96
N LEU A 150 -10.42 6.47 -11.68
CA LEU A 150 -10.05 5.23 -11.00
C LEU A 150 -10.73 4.01 -11.62
N ASP A 151 -12.03 4.10 -11.90
CA ASP A 151 -12.80 2.99 -12.49
C ASP A 151 -12.29 2.64 -13.90
N ALA A 152 -11.96 3.64 -14.72
CA ALA A 152 -11.36 3.43 -16.03
C ALA A 152 -9.99 2.74 -15.93
N LYS A 153 -9.12 3.22 -15.02
CA LYS A 153 -7.79 2.62 -14.80
C LYS A 153 -7.90 1.20 -14.26
N ARG A 154 -8.88 0.92 -13.39
CA ARG A 154 -9.16 -0.43 -12.88
C ARG A 154 -9.62 -1.35 -14.01
N ALA A 155 -10.56 -0.91 -14.85
CA ALA A 155 -11.02 -1.71 -15.99
C ALA A 155 -9.86 -2.10 -16.92
N VAL A 156 -8.94 -1.15 -17.21
CA VAL A 156 -7.72 -1.45 -17.96
C VAL A 156 -6.83 -2.45 -17.21
N ALA A 157 -6.61 -2.26 -15.91
CA ALA A 157 -5.80 -3.19 -15.11
C ALA A 157 -6.35 -4.63 -15.14
N MET A 158 -7.67 -4.79 -15.07
CA MET A 158 -8.32 -6.12 -15.13
C MET A 158 -8.15 -6.81 -16.48
N ALA A 159 -8.04 -6.05 -17.58
CA ALA A 159 -7.78 -6.58 -18.92
C ALA A 159 -6.28 -6.75 -19.23
N TYR A 160 -5.40 -6.11 -18.47
CA TYR A 160 -3.97 -6.03 -18.79
C TYR A 160 -3.20 -7.28 -18.37
N LYS A 161 -2.91 -8.14 -19.36
CA LYS A 161 -2.16 -9.39 -19.17
C LYS A 161 -0.67 -9.21 -18.80
N GLY A 162 -0.13 -8.01 -18.99
CA GLY A 162 1.29 -7.71 -18.76
C GLY A 162 1.66 -7.51 -17.29
N GLN A 163 0.69 -7.49 -16.38
CA GLN A 163 0.95 -7.22 -14.97
C GLN A 163 1.11 -8.51 -14.17
N ARG A 164 2.31 -8.71 -13.62
CA ARG A 164 2.60 -9.78 -12.66
C ARG A 164 2.90 -9.17 -11.29
N PRO A 165 2.53 -9.86 -10.19
CA PRO A 165 2.99 -9.46 -8.87
C PRO A 165 4.52 -9.42 -8.84
N LEU A 166 5.08 -8.60 -7.97
CA LEU A 166 6.51 -8.64 -7.68
C LEU A 166 6.89 -10.04 -7.17
N PRO A 167 8.12 -10.53 -7.43
CA PRO A 167 8.54 -11.87 -7.03
C PRO A 167 8.40 -12.15 -5.52
N THR A 168 8.49 -11.12 -4.69
CA THR A 168 8.36 -11.23 -3.23
C THR A 168 6.92 -11.07 -2.74
N SER A 169 5.97 -10.82 -3.63
CA SER A 169 4.59 -10.53 -3.26
C SER A 169 3.85 -11.78 -2.86
N ARG A 170 3.09 -11.67 -1.77
CA ARG A 170 2.27 -12.74 -1.23
C ARG A 170 0.96 -12.19 -0.68
N PRO A 171 -0.09 -13.02 -0.57
CA PRO A 171 -1.36 -12.60 0.00
C PRO A 171 -1.20 -12.10 1.44
N LEU A 172 -1.88 -11.01 1.74
CA LEU A 172 -2.01 -10.44 3.08
C LEU A 172 -3.10 -11.20 3.82
N SER A 173 -2.73 -12.16 4.66
CA SER A 173 -3.70 -12.88 5.48
C SER A 173 -4.25 -12.00 6.61
N ALA A 174 -5.50 -12.25 7.00
CA ALA A 174 -6.12 -11.64 8.17
C ALA A 174 -5.28 -11.85 9.44
N GLU A 175 -4.68 -13.04 9.58
CA GLU A 175 -3.81 -13.39 10.69
C GLU A 175 -2.54 -12.55 10.73
N LEU A 176 -1.96 -12.22 9.57
CA LEU A 176 -0.78 -11.39 9.53
C LEU A 176 -1.10 -9.93 9.87
N LEU A 177 -2.22 -9.41 9.37
CA LEU A 177 -2.76 -8.12 9.82
C LEU A 177 -2.94 -8.14 11.34
N ALA A 178 -3.63 -9.14 11.88
CA ALA A 178 -3.86 -9.28 13.32
C ALA A 178 -2.57 -9.45 14.14
N ARG A 179 -1.57 -10.19 13.65
CA ARG A 179 -0.26 -10.37 14.31
C ARG A 179 0.56 -9.09 14.33
N VAL A 180 0.38 -8.22 13.35
CA VAL A 180 1.07 -6.93 13.28
C VAL A 180 0.31 -5.84 14.07
N ILE A 181 -1.01 -5.97 14.17
CA ILE A 181 -1.88 -5.09 14.97
C ILE A 181 -1.86 -5.47 16.45
N GLY A 182 -1.65 -6.76 16.76
CA GLY A 182 -1.71 -7.28 18.11
C GLY A 182 -0.74 -6.56 19.04
N PRO A 183 -1.12 -6.34 20.32
CA PRO A 183 -0.19 -5.78 21.29
C PRO A 183 1.07 -6.63 21.26
N ALA A 184 2.25 -5.99 21.21
CA ALA A 184 3.52 -6.66 21.38
C ALA A 184 3.33 -7.63 22.56
N ARG A 185 3.35 -8.94 22.28
CA ARG A 185 3.23 -9.95 23.34
C ARG A 185 4.24 -9.53 24.38
N ALA A 186 3.75 -9.25 25.59
CA ALA A 186 4.60 -9.05 26.76
C ALA A 186 5.65 -10.17 26.70
N GLY A 187 6.92 -9.76 26.65
CA GLY A 187 8.03 -10.71 26.61
C GLY A 187 7.87 -11.72 27.75
N PRO A 188 8.48 -12.92 27.62
CA PRO A 188 8.32 -13.96 28.63
C PRO A 188 8.61 -13.36 30.00
N THR A 189 7.59 -13.38 30.86
CA THR A 189 7.69 -13.00 32.26
C THR A 189 8.87 -13.79 32.81
N ARG A 190 9.96 -13.09 33.14
CA ARG A 190 11.11 -13.69 33.81
C ARG A 190 10.56 -14.20 35.14
N SER A 191 10.29 -15.51 35.21
CA SER A 191 9.89 -16.16 36.45
C SER A 191 10.89 -15.76 37.52
N ALA A 192 10.36 -15.12 38.56
CA ALA A 192 11.12 -14.74 39.73
C ALA A 192 11.80 -16.00 40.29
N ARG A 193 13.12 -15.92 40.43
CA ARG A 193 13.92 -16.93 41.13
C ARG A 193 13.47 -16.93 42.59
N PRO A 194 13.08 -18.07 43.19
CA PRO A 194 12.82 -18.11 44.61
C PRO A 194 14.15 -17.92 45.35
N THR A 195 14.19 -16.93 46.24
CA THR A 195 15.24 -16.74 47.25
C THR A 195 15.26 -17.95 48.19
N PRO A 196 16.42 -18.58 48.45
CA PRO A 196 16.51 -19.62 49.46
C PRO A 196 16.41 -18.98 50.85
N SER A 197 15.46 -19.46 51.65
CA SER A 197 15.37 -19.15 53.08
C SER A 197 16.58 -19.75 53.79
N ARG A 198 17.36 -18.90 54.46
CA ARG A 198 18.32 -19.34 55.48
C ARG A 198 17.55 -19.88 56.70
N SER A 199 17.65 -21.18 56.92
CA SER A 199 17.42 -21.78 58.24
C SER A 199 18.70 -21.62 59.08
N ARG A 200 18.51 -21.39 60.37
CA ARG A 200 19.53 -21.19 61.41
C ARG A 200 20.49 -22.36 61.56
#